data_AF-A0AAP4F0M7-F1
#
_entry.id   AF-A0AAP4F0M7-F1
#
_cell.length_a   1.000
_cell.length_b   1.000
_cell.length_c   1.000
_cell.angle_alpha   90.00
_cell.angle_beta   90.00
_cell.angle_gamma   90.00
#
_symmetry.space_group_name_H-M   'P 1'
#
loop_
_entity.id
_entity.type
_entity.pdbx_description
1 polymer ?
#
loop_
_entity_poly.entity_id
_entity_poly.type
_entity_poly.pdbx_seq_one_letter_code
_entity_poly.pdbx_strand_id
1 'polypeptide(L)'
;MGKTNSVQYDLLQAALPQTANNNTTKTYKRSIKAFGIWAREQGYKNVQAIRDAGSVAVLQQYEQFLELQTSSPASIHTRLAPICKGLGVSMADIDKPKRGAESLSRSRDRENNKQGKKEAISAKYARLVAFQSAVGIRRAELARLKGGDLVTDQEGCLCIRVIRGKGGKNQLQRILPQHQGTVIRIMTAIRSDQQVFSAEEMANCIDLHSMRAELARDAYVYYANRLQTEPGYRDQLRGELQRRWQSCQNQRRSGAAWQRFRRELYSQEPYKLRGANRQAAANRGRPVEYDRLAMMAVSVFHLSHWRLDVTAVNYLA
;
A
#
# COMPACT_ATOMS: atom_id res chain seq x y z
N MET A 1 -12.27 31.32 36.24
CA MET A 1 -11.85 29.95 35.87
C MET A 1 -12.03 29.77 34.37
N GLY A 2 -10.93 29.63 33.62
CA GLY A 2 -10.99 29.47 32.16
C GLY A 2 -11.67 28.15 31.77
N LYS A 3 -12.51 28.16 30.73
CA LYS A 3 -13.16 26.95 30.19
C LYS A 3 -12.07 25.93 29.84
N THR A 4 -12.05 24.81 30.53
CA THR A 4 -11.15 23.71 30.18
C THR A 4 -11.66 23.07 28.90
N ASN A 5 -10.78 22.96 27.91
CA ASN A 5 -11.13 22.34 26.64
C ASN A 5 -11.42 20.84 26.83
N SER A 6 -12.20 20.29 25.90
CA SER A 6 -12.43 18.84 25.85
C SER A 6 -11.18 18.08 25.43
N VAL A 7 -11.05 16.83 25.89
CA VAL A 7 -10.02 15.87 25.45
C VAL A 7 -9.91 15.83 23.92
N GLN A 8 -11.06 15.75 23.23
CA GLN A 8 -11.08 15.71 21.77
C GLN A 8 -10.46 16.97 21.15
N TYR A 9 -10.81 18.16 21.64
CA TYR A 9 -10.34 19.42 21.09
C TYR A 9 -8.81 19.55 21.21
N ASP A 10 -8.27 19.34 22.41
CA ASP A 10 -6.84 19.49 22.66
C ASP A 10 -6.02 18.46 21.87
N LEU A 11 -6.47 17.21 21.81
CA LEU A 11 -5.79 16.18 21.02
C LEU A 11 -5.83 16.47 19.52
N LEU A 12 -6.92 17.03 18.99
CA LEU A 12 -6.99 17.41 17.57
C LEU A 12 -5.98 18.51 17.25
N GLN A 13 -5.85 19.52 18.11
CA GLN A 13 -4.89 20.61 17.93
C GLN A 13 -3.45 20.10 17.98
N ALA A 14 -3.13 19.20 18.92
CA ALA A 14 -1.79 18.64 19.05
C ALA A 14 -1.44 17.60 17.96
N ALA A 15 -2.38 16.75 17.56
CA ALA A 15 -2.08 15.60 16.70
C ALA A 15 -2.14 15.91 15.20
N LEU A 16 -2.95 16.88 14.75
CA LEU A 16 -3.11 17.19 13.34
C LEU A 16 -2.04 18.19 12.87
N PRO A 17 -1.06 17.79 12.03
CA PRO A 17 -0.15 18.75 11.44
C PRO A 17 -0.87 19.56 10.35
N GLN A 18 -0.43 20.80 10.13
CA GLN A 18 -0.93 21.65 9.03
C GLN A 18 -0.71 21.04 7.61
N THR A 19 0.12 19.99 7.51
CA THR A 19 0.52 19.33 6.25
C THR A 19 -0.10 17.94 6.03
N ALA A 20 -1.06 17.50 6.85
CA ALA A 20 -1.69 16.18 6.69
C ALA A 20 -2.63 16.12 5.48
N ASN A 21 -2.58 15.00 4.71
CA ASN A 21 -3.55 14.75 3.65
C ASN A 21 -4.96 14.47 4.21
N ASN A 22 -5.99 14.69 3.38
CA ASN A 22 -7.41 14.57 3.79
C ASN A 22 -7.78 13.22 4.42
N ASN A 23 -7.16 12.11 3.99
CA ASN A 23 -7.48 10.78 4.52
C ASN A 23 -6.85 10.55 5.89
N THR A 24 -5.61 10.99 6.10
CA THR A 24 -4.96 10.97 7.43
C THR A 24 -5.76 11.82 8.42
N THR A 25 -6.18 13.03 8.00
CA THR A 25 -7.01 13.92 8.83
C THR A 25 -8.34 13.28 9.22
N LYS A 26 -9.05 12.66 8.27
CA LYS A 26 -10.31 11.94 8.56
C LYS A 26 -10.11 10.80 9.55
N THR A 27 -9.07 9.98 9.37
CA THR A 27 -8.73 8.87 10.28
C THR A 27 -8.40 9.39 11.67
N TYR A 28 -7.56 10.42 11.78
CA TYR A 28 -7.17 11.02 13.06
C TYR A 28 -8.39 11.58 13.80
N LYS A 29 -9.25 12.34 13.10
CA LYS A 29 -10.50 12.87 13.66
C LYS A 29 -11.40 11.76 14.20
N ARG A 30 -11.59 10.68 13.44
CA ARG A 30 -12.41 9.55 13.87
C ARG A 30 -11.84 8.86 15.12
N SER A 31 -10.55 8.58 15.13
CA SER A 31 -9.89 7.91 16.25
C SER A 31 -9.90 8.76 17.52
N ILE A 32 -9.56 10.05 17.40
CA ILE A 32 -9.54 10.98 18.54
C ILE A 32 -10.96 11.19 19.08
N LYS A 33 -11.96 11.30 18.21
CA LYS A 33 -13.37 11.39 18.65
C LYS A 33 -13.77 10.14 19.44
N ALA A 34 -13.47 8.95 18.93
CA ALA A 34 -13.80 7.70 19.61
C ALA A 34 -13.10 7.57 20.97
N PHE A 35 -11.85 8.03 21.07
CA PHE A 35 -11.14 8.07 22.35
C PHE A 35 -11.72 9.11 23.31
N GLY A 36 -12.08 10.31 22.82
CA GLY A 36 -12.69 11.34 23.66
C GLY A 36 -14.01 10.91 24.29
N ILE A 37 -14.81 10.11 23.59
CA ILE A 37 -16.04 9.50 24.13
C ILE A 37 -15.67 8.52 25.24
N TRP A 38 -14.80 7.55 24.95
CA TRP A 38 -14.36 6.55 25.93
C TRP A 38 -13.72 7.21 27.17
N ALA A 39 -12.85 8.19 26.98
CA ALA A 39 -12.15 8.87 28.06
C ALA A 39 -13.13 9.57 29.01
N ARG A 40 -14.20 10.17 28.45
CA ARG A 40 -15.27 10.79 29.24
C ARG A 40 -16.05 9.73 30.04
N GLU A 41 -16.34 8.58 29.45
CA GLU A 41 -17.00 7.46 30.14
C GLU A 41 -16.15 6.91 31.29
N GLN A 42 -14.83 6.92 31.15
CA GLN A 42 -13.88 6.56 32.22
C GLN A 42 -13.60 7.71 33.22
N GLY A 43 -14.29 8.85 33.09
CA GLY A 43 -14.17 9.98 34.03
C GLY A 43 -13.07 11.01 33.71
N TYR A 44 -12.31 10.84 32.62
CA TYR A 44 -11.30 11.80 32.19
C TYR A 44 -11.95 12.99 31.47
N LYS A 45 -12.14 14.10 32.19
CA LYS A 45 -12.86 15.29 31.69
C LYS A 45 -12.03 16.16 30.73
N ASN A 46 -10.71 16.14 30.84
CA ASN A 46 -9.78 16.95 30.03
C ASN A 46 -8.41 16.25 29.90
N VAL A 47 -7.51 16.77 29.06
CA VAL A 47 -6.18 16.18 28.85
C VAL A 47 -5.31 16.22 30.12
N GLN A 48 -5.49 17.21 30.99
CA GLN A 48 -4.73 17.28 32.23
C GLN A 48 -5.06 16.10 33.15
N ALA A 49 -6.34 15.74 33.29
CA ALA A 49 -6.76 14.55 34.05
C ALA A 49 -6.13 13.25 33.50
N ILE A 50 -5.91 13.16 32.18
CA ILE A 50 -5.22 12.02 31.55
C ILE A 50 -3.71 12.04 31.86
N ARG A 51 -3.11 13.23 31.95
CA ARG A 51 -1.70 13.38 32.32
C ARG A 51 -1.48 13.06 33.81
N ASP A 52 -2.35 13.55 34.66
CA ASP A 52 -2.32 13.34 36.12
C ASP A 52 -2.48 11.85 36.46
N ALA A 53 -3.36 11.13 35.74
CA ALA A 53 -3.53 9.68 35.87
C ALA A 53 -2.42 8.84 35.20
N GLY A 54 -1.45 9.49 34.54
CA GLY A 54 -0.40 8.83 33.77
C GLY A 54 -0.86 8.46 32.36
N SER A 55 -0.42 9.24 31.37
CA SER A 55 -0.88 9.10 29.98
C SER A 55 -0.61 7.72 29.36
N VAL A 56 0.50 7.06 29.73
CA VAL A 56 0.82 5.69 29.29
C VAL A 56 -0.21 4.69 29.85
N ALA A 57 -0.55 4.79 31.14
CA ALA A 57 -1.51 3.90 31.78
C ALA A 57 -2.92 4.06 31.19
N VAL A 58 -3.36 5.29 30.97
CA VAL A 58 -4.67 5.57 30.33
C VAL A 58 -4.71 5.03 28.90
N LEU A 59 -3.63 5.20 28.14
CA LEU A 59 -3.52 4.64 26.79
C LEU A 59 -3.51 3.11 26.78
N GLN A 60 -2.90 2.47 27.78
CA GLN A 60 -2.92 1.01 27.93
C GLN A 60 -4.34 0.50 28.23
N GLN A 61 -5.09 1.19 29.11
CA GLN A 61 -6.50 0.85 29.36
C GLN A 61 -7.35 0.98 28.08
N TYR A 62 -7.10 2.03 27.29
CA TYR A 62 -7.80 2.18 26.02
C TYR A 62 -7.43 1.09 25.02
N GLU A 63 -6.16 0.70 24.96
CA GLU A 63 -5.69 -0.40 24.12
C GLU A 63 -6.40 -1.71 24.45
N GLN A 64 -6.47 -2.09 25.74
CA GLN A 64 -7.18 -3.28 26.21
C GLN A 64 -8.67 -3.21 25.87
N PHE A 65 -9.29 -2.04 26.01
CA PHE A 65 -10.67 -1.81 25.56
C PHE A 65 -10.82 -2.08 24.06
N LEU A 66 -9.86 -1.66 23.22
CA LEU A 66 -9.92 -1.93 21.77
C LEU A 66 -9.76 -3.41 21.44
N GLU A 67 -8.93 -4.15 22.17
CA GLU A 67 -8.77 -5.60 22.01
C GLU A 67 -10.07 -6.35 22.35
N LEU A 68 -10.71 -6.01 23.47
CA LEU A 68 -12.01 -6.58 23.86
C LEU A 68 -13.10 -6.31 22.83
N GLN A 69 -13.02 -5.19 22.12
CA GLN A 69 -13.95 -4.82 21.04
C GLN A 69 -13.64 -5.53 19.70
N THR A 70 -12.81 -6.58 19.70
CA THR A 70 -12.44 -7.40 18.52
C THR A 70 -11.69 -6.66 17.40
N SER A 71 -11.08 -5.51 17.70
CA SER A 71 -10.35 -4.74 16.69
C SER A 71 -9.09 -5.49 16.24
N SER A 72 -8.87 -5.62 14.93
CA SER A 72 -7.63 -6.23 14.44
C SER A 72 -6.40 -5.43 14.88
N PRO A 73 -5.20 -6.05 15.01
CA PRO A 73 -3.98 -5.35 15.41
C PRO A 73 -3.69 -4.09 14.58
N ALA A 74 -3.94 -4.13 13.27
CA ALA A 74 -3.80 -2.96 12.40
C ALA A 74 -4.77 -1.82 12.75
N SER A 75 -5.99 -2.15 13.16
CA SER A 75 -7.01 -1.19 13.57
C SER A 75 -6.69 -0.56 14.92
N ILE A 76 -6.23 -1.36 15.89
CA ILE A 76 -5.77 -0.89 17.20
C ILE A 76 -4.65 0.16 17.02
N HIS A 77 -3.61 -0.18 16.25
CA HIS A 77 -2.51 0.75 15.98
C HIS A 77 -2.97 2.04 15.30
N THR A 78 -3.93 1.94 14.36
CA THR A 78 -4.49 3.12 13.67
C THR A 78 -5.30 4.01 14.61
N ARG A 79 -5.97 3.44 15.60
CA ARG A 79 -6.74 4.18 16.61
C ARG A 79 -5.84 4.83 17.64
N LEU A 80 -4.80 4.13 18.11
CA LEU A 80 -3.84 4.64 19.09
C LEU A 80 -2.94 5.76 18.55
N ALA A 81 -2.38 5.59 17.35
CA ALA A 81 -1.37 6.51 16.80
C ALA A 81 -1.69 8.01 16.93
N PRO A 82 -2.90 8.51 16.56
CA PRO A 82 -3.21 9.94 16.71
C PRO A 82 -3.33 10.39 18.16
N ILE A 83 -3.75 9.51 19.08
CA ILE A 83 -3.92 9.82 20.50
C ILE A 83 -2.55 9.89 21.17
N CYS A 84 -1.69 8.88 20.93
CA CYS A 84 -0.31 8.87 21.40
C CYS A 84 0.43 10.13 20.94
N LYS A 85 0.25 10.51 19.65
CA LYS A 85 0.81 11.76 19.13
C LYS A 85 0.28 12.99 19.86
N GLY A 86 -1.03 13.10 20.08
CA GLY A 86 -1.64 14.23 20.77
C GLY A 86 -1.23 14.35 22.25
N LEU A 87 -0.92 13.21 22.89
CA LEU A 87 -0.44 13.16 24.28
C LEU A 87 1.09 13.24 24.40
N GLY A 88 1.84 13.14 23.30
CA GLY A 88 3.30 13.09 23.32
C GLY A 88 3.88 11.76 23.84
N VAL A 89 3.10 10.69 23.82
CA VAL A 89 3.51 9.35 24.27
C VAL A 89 4.07 8.56 23.09
N SER A 90 5.20 7.87 23.28
CA SER A 90 5.73 6.98 22.25
C SER A 90 4.80 5.77 22.10
N MET A 91 4.46 5.43 20.87
CA MET A 91 3.74 4.19 20.59
C MET A 91 4.52 2.95 21.05
N ALA A 92 5.83 3.03 21.27
CA ALA A 92 6.62 1.90 21.79
C ALA A 92 6.30 1.58 23.26
N ASP A 93 5.81 2.55 24.02
CA ASP A 93 5.58 2.43 25.47
C ASP A 93 4.24 1.77 25.80
N ILE A 94 3.40 1.54 24.78
CA ILE A 94 2.10 0.86 24.91
C ILE A 94 2.27 -0.58 24.47
N ASP A 95 1.96 -1.54 25.35
CA ASP A 95 1.86 -2.94 24.96
C ASP A 95 0.61 -3.12 24.09
N LYS A 96 0.78 -3.77 22.95
CA LYS A 96 -0.24 -3.86 21.90
C LYS A 96 0.10 -4.99 20.94
N PRO A 97 -0.91 -5.61 20.31
CA PRO A 97 -0.70 -6.78 19.50
C PRO A 97 0.16 -6.44 18.28
N LYS A 98 1.09 -7.34 17.95
CA LYS A 98 1.99 -7.15 16.81
C LYS A 98 1.23 -7.26 15.48
N ARG A 99 1.56 -6.38 14.53
CA ARG A 99 1.02 -6.46 13.16
C ARG A 99 1.81 -7.50 12.37
N GLY A 100 1.27 -8.70 12.19
CA GLY A 100 1.83 -9.77 11.35
C GLY A 100 1.06 -9.99 10.03
N ALA A 101 1.59 -10.79 9.10
CA ALA A 101 0.88 -11.14 7.86
C ALA A 101 -0.37 -11.99 8.09
N GLU A 102 -0.49 -12.67 9.23
CA GLU A 102 -1.74 -13.31 9.67
C GLU A 102 -2.85 -12.29 9.92
N SER A 103 -2.51 -11.09 10.41
CA SER A 103 -3.49 -10.03 10.71
C SER A 103 -3.96 -9.23 9.47
N LEU A 104 -3.39 -9.49 8.30
CA LEU A 104 -3.82 -8.90 7.02
C LEU A 104 -5.10 -9.60 6.54
N SER A 105 -6.25 -9.19 7.09
CA SER A 105 -7.56 -9.75 6.75
C SER A 105 -8.34 -8.95 5.69
N ARG A 106 -7.98 -7.68 5.48
CA ARG A 106 -8.66 -6.83 4.48
C ARG A 106 -8.54 -7.48 3.11
N SER A 107 -9.70 -7.72 2.48
CA SER A 107 -9.88 -8.38 1.18
C SER A 107 -9.74 -9.91 1.11
N ARG A 108 -9.29 -10.57 2.17
CA ARG A 108 -9.05 -12.02 2.16
C ARG A 108 -10.22 -12.83 2.72
N ASP A 109 -11.11 -12.16 3.44
CA ASP A 109 -12.35 -12.74 3.95
C ASP A 109 -13.43 -12.75 2.84
N ARG A 110 -13.97 -13.94 2.57
CA ARG A 110 -14.98 -14.16 1.52
C ARG A 110 -16.31 -13.46 1.84
N GLU A 111 -16.60 -13.14 3.09
CA GLU A 111 -17.83 -12.43 3.44
C GLU A 111 -17.72 -10.90 3.33
N ASN A 112 -16.50 -10.37 3.25
CA ASN A 112 -16.27 -8.93 3.15
C ASN A 112 -16.43 -8.40 1.71
N ASN A 113 -16.88 -7.15 1.61
CA ASN A 113 -17.06 -6.41 0.35
C ASN A 113 -18.01 -7.06 -0.68
N LYS A 114 -19.19 -7.53 -0.24
CA LYS A 114 -20.22 -8.13 -1.12
C LYS A 114 -20.59 -7.23 -2.31
N GLN A 115 -20.71 -5.92 -2.06
CA GLN A 115 -21.00 -4.94 -3.11
C GLN A 115 -19.90 -4.91 -4.18
N GLY A 116 -18.63 -4.76 -3.78
CA GLY A 116 -17.51 -4.72 -4.73
C GLY A 116 -17.38 -5.99 -5.57
N LYS A 117 -17.76 -7.15 -5.03
CA LYS A 117 -17.78 -8.43 -5.79
C LYS A 117 -18.86 -8.43 -6.86
N LYS A 118 -20.08 -7.97 -6.54
CA LYS A 118 -21.16 -7.82 -7.53
C LYS A 118 -20.78 -6.82 -8.62
N GLU A 119 -20.15 -5.71 -8.25
CA GLU A 119 -19.69 -4.70 -9.21
C GLU A 119 -18.57 -5.24 -10.11
N ALA A 120 -17.66 -6.06 -9.60
CA ALA A 120 -16.55 -6.61 -10.37
C ALA A 120 -17.00 -7.51 -11.54
N ILE A 121 -18.17 -8.14 -11.44
CA ILE A 121 -18.74 -8.99 -12.51
C ILE A 121 -19.76 -8.25 -13.38
N SER A 122 -20.10 -6.99 -13.05
CA SER A 122 -21.09 -6.22 -13.79
C SER A 122 -20.52 -5.73 -15.13
N ALA A 123 -21.34 -5.80 -16.18
CA ALA A 123 -21.02 -5.23 -17.49
C ALA A 123 -20.63 -3.74 -17.40
N LYS A 124 -21.22 -2.98 -16.47
CA LYS A 124 -20.90 -1.56 -16.23
C LYS A 124 -19.41 -1.33 -15.98
N TYR A 125 -18.75 -2.23 -15.25
CA TYR A 125 -17.35 -2.07 -14.84
C TYR A 125 -16.38 -3.00 -15.58
N ALA A 126 -16.85 -3.76 -16.58
CA ALA A 126 -16.03 -4.76 -17.28
C ALA A 126 -14.75 -4.17 -17.87
N ARG A 127 -14.81 -2.97 -18.46
CA ARG A 127 -13.63 -2.27 -18.98
C ARG A 127 -12.63 -1.89 -17.88
N LEU A 128 -13.12 -1.36 -16.75
CA LEU A 128 -12.29 -1.00 -15.61
C LEU A 128 -11.59 -2.23 -15.03
N VAL A 129 -12.32 -3.33 -14.88
CA VAL A 129 -11.78 -4.60 -14.36
C VAL A 129 -10.72 -5.15 -15.31
N ALA A 130 -11.02 -5.27 -16.60
CA ALA A 130 -10.07 -5.75 -17.60
C ALA A 130 -8.80 -4.89 -17.67
N PHE A 131 -8.95 -3.56 -17.58
CA PHE A 131 -7.82 -2.65 -17.54
C PHE A 131 -7.02 -2.78 -16.25
N GLN A 132 -7.68 -2.82 -15.09
CA GLN A 132 -6.99 -2.93 -13.80
C GLN A 132 -6.23 -4.25 -13.66
N SER A 133 -6.78 -5.37 -14.14
CA SER A 133 -6.06 -6.64 -14.17
C SER A 133 -4.81 -6.60 -15.05
N ALA A 134 -4.79 -5.72 -16.07
CA ALA A 134 -3.66 -5.56 -16.98
C ALA A 134 -2.55 -4.62 -16.46
N VAL A 135 -2.90 -3.59 -15.68
CA VAL A 135 -1.96 -2.52 -15.27
C VAL A 135 -1.69 -2.46 -13.77
N GLY A 136 -2.64 -2.90 -12.95
CA GLY A 136 -2.55 -2.98 -11.51
C GLY A 136 -2.36 -1.66 -10.76
N ILE A 137 -2.44 -0.46 -11.35
CA ILE A 137 -2.13 0.81 -10.66
C ILE A 137 -3.11 1.10 -9.49
N ARG A 138 -2.79 2.06 -8.61
CA ARG A 138 -3.66 2.36 -7.45
C ARG A 138 -4.97 3.00 -7.92
N ARG A 139 -6.08 2.81 -7.18
CA ARG A 139 -7.39 3.46 -7.46
C ARG A 139 -7.27 4.97 -7.69
N ALA A 140 -6.52 5.67 -6.86
CA ALA A 140 -6.33 7.12 -7.00
C ALA A 140 -5.43 7.51 -8.19
N GLU A 141 -4.65 6.57 -8.73
CA GLU A 141 -3.85 6.74 -9.96
C GLU A 141 -4.75 6.48 -11.18
N LEU A 142 -5.59 5.43 -11.17
CA LEU A 142 -6.62 5.17 -12.20
C LEU A 142 -7.56 6.37 -12.39
N ALA A 143 -8.06 6.95 -11.30
CA ALA A 143 -8.98 8.08 -11.37
C ALA A 143 -8.39 9.34 -12.04
N ARG A 144 -7.07 9.42 -12.19
CA ARG A 144 -6.38 10.56 -12.82
C ARG A 144 -5.69 10.18 -14.12
N LEU A 145 -5.78 8.92 -14.54
CA LEU A 145 -5.14 8.40 -15.73
C LEU A 145 -5.76 9.04 -16.97
N LYS A 146 -4.91 9.48 -17.90
CA LYS A 146 -5.33 10.07 -19.17
C LYS A 146 -4.92 9.22 -20.37
N GLY A 147 -5.57 9.40 -21.52
CA GLY A 147 -5.23 8.66 -22.74
C GLY A 147 -3.76 8.79 -23.15
N GLY A 148 -3.15 9.95 -22.90
CA GLY A 148 -1.74 10.23 -23.21
C GLY A 148 -0.72 9.64 -22.22
N ASP A 149 -1.16 8.83 -21.26
CA ASP A 149 -0.28 8.17 -20.29
C ASP A 149 0.20 6.78 -20.74
N LEU A 150 -0.25 6.28 -21.88
CA LEU A 150 0.35 5.11 -22.51
C LEU A 150 1.66 5.53 -23.20
N VAL A 151 2.79 5.02 -22.71
CA VAL A 151 4.14 5.39 -23.17
C VAL A 151 5.04 4.17 -23.25
N THR A 152 6.23 4.32 -23.81
CA THR A 152 7.31 3.33 -23.71
C THR A 152 8.36 3.78 -22.70
N ASP A 153 9.05 2.83 -22.09
CA ASP A 153 10.26 3.13 -21.31
C ASP A 153 11.52 3.14 -22.19
N GLN A 154 12.69 3.34 -21.56
CA GLN A 154 13.99 3.35 -22.25
C GLN A 154 14.33 2.04 -22.98
N GLU A 155 13.69 0.93 -22.61
CA GLU A 155 13.90 -0.38 -23.22
C GLU A 155 12.82 -0.68 -24.27
N GLY A 156 11.98 0.30 -24.63
CA GLY A 156 10.86 0.11 -25.55
C GLY A 156 9.68 -0.67 -24.94
N CYS A 157 9.71 -0.99 -23.63
CA CYS A 157 8.61 -1.71 -23.00
C CYS A 157 7.40 -0.79 -22.80
N LEU A 158 6.22 -1.25 -23.21
CA LEU A 158 4.97 -0.52 -23.03
C LEU A 158 4.67 -0.33 -21.53
N CYS A 159 4.32 0.90 -21.16
CA CYS A 159 4.11 1.32 -19.78
C CYS A 159 2.90 2.25 -19.64
N ILE A 160 2.30 2.24 -18.45
CA ILE A 160 1.45 3.32 -17.97
C ILE A 160 2.30 4.33 -17.18
N ARG A 161 2.29 5.59 -17.61
CA ARG A 161 2.89 6.72 -16.90
C ARG A 161 1.97 7.20 -15.79
N VAL A 162 2.38 6.98 -14.55
CA VAL A 162 1.70 7.53 -13.38
C VAL A 162 2.39 8.83 -12.98
N ILE A 163 1.83 9.95 -13.41
CA ILE A 163 2.41 11.30 -13.20
C ILE A 163 2.54 11.66 -11.71
N ARG A 164 1.54 11.31 -10.89
CA ARG A 164 1.51 11.62 -9.46
C ARG A 164 1.02 10.40 -8.68
N GLY A 165 1.94 9.49 -8.38
CA GLY A 165 1.74 8.34 -7.52
C GLY A 165 1.84 8.69 -6.03
N LYS A 166 1.96 7.66 -5.19
CA LYS A 166 2.07 7.82 -3.74
C LYS A 166 3.28 8.70 -3.37
N GLY A 167 3.03 9.76 -2.59
CA GLY A 167 4.07 10.74 -2.21
C GLY A 167 4.47 11.70 -3.32
N GLY A 168 3.62 11.87 -4.35
CA GLY A 168 3.88 12.79 -5.47
C GLY A 168 4.82 12.25 -6.55
N LYS A 169 5.20 10.98 -6.47
CA LYS A 169 6.21 10.38 -7.34
C LYS A 169 5.69 10.12 -8.76
N ASN A 170 6.46 10.51 -9.76
CA ASN A 170 6.28 10.04 -11.13
C ASN A 170 6.93 8.66 -11.28
N GLN A 171 6.26 7.73 -11.94
CA GLN A 171 6.70 6.35 -12.15
C GLN A 171 6.10 5.80 -13.44
N LEU A 172 6.80 4.90 -14.13
CA LEU A 172 6.21 4.09 -15.20
C LEU A 172 5.96 2.69 -14.65
N GLN A 173 4.79 2.13 -14.96
CA GLN A 173 4.46 0.73 -14.68
C GLN A 173 4.38 -0.05 -15.99
N ARG A 174 5.24 -1.07 -16.14
CA ARG A 174 5.29 -1.91 -17.35
C ARG A 174 4.02 -2.73 -17.46
N ILE A 175 3.64 -3.02 -18.70
CA ILE A 175 2.52 -3.90 -19.04
C ILE A 175 3.09 -5.22 -19.52
N LEU A 176 2.65 -6.32 -18.91
CA LEU A 176 3.09 -7.66 -19.35
C LEU A 176 2.63 -7.93 -20.79
N PRO A 177 3.41 -8.68 -21.60
CA PRO A 177 3.10 -8.90 -23.02
C PRO A 177 1.67 -9.37 -23.28
N GLN A 178 1.17 -10.33 -22.48
CA GLN A 178 -0.18 -10.87 -22.64
C GLN A 178 -1.31 -9.86 -22.41
N HIS A 179 -1.02 -8.71 -21.79
CA HIS A 179 -2.01 -7.68 -21.48
C HIS A 179 -1.93 -6.45 -22.38
N GLN A 180 -0.90 -6.34 -23.24
CA GLN A 180 -0.67 -5.15 -24.07
C GLN A 180 -1.85 -4.84 -24.99
N GLY A 181 -2.42 -5.85 -25.67
CA GLY A 181 -3.54 -5.65 -26.59
C GLY A 181 -4.77 -5.04 -25.91
N THR A 182 -5.10 -5.49 -24.69
CA THR A 182 -6.21 -4.93 -23.91
C THR A 182 -5.95 -3.48 -23.52
N VAL A 183 -4.74 -3.16 -23.07
CA VAL A 183 -4.38 -1.79 -22.67
C VAL A 183 -4.37 -0.85 -23.88
N ILE A 184 -3.75 -1.25 -24.99
CA ILE A 184 -3.70 -0.46 -26.21
C ILE A 184 -5.13 -0.13 -26.66
N ARG A 185 -5.99 -1.15 -26.83
CA ARG A 185 -7.38 -0.97 -27.25
C ARG A 185 -8.15 0.03 -26.39
N ILE A 186 -7.98 -0.02 -25.07
CA ILE A 186 -8.69 0.86 -24.13
C ILE A 186 -8.11 2.28 -24.16
N MET A 187 -6.79 2.43 -24.20
CA MET A 187 -6.12 3.73 -24.12
C MET A 187 -6.23 4.52 -25.42
N THR A 188 -6.08 3.87 -26.59
CA THR A 188 -6.10 4.56 -27.89
C THR A 188 -7.50 5.01 -28.30
N ALA A 189 -8.55 4.46 -27.70
CA ALA A 189 -9.92 4.93 -27.85
C ALA A 189 -10.19 6.24 -27.09
N ILE A 190 -9.25 6.72 -26.27
CA ILE A 190 -9.40 7.91 -25.42
C ILE A 190 -8.44 9.00 -25.88
N ARG A 191 -8.94 10.24 -25.96
CA ARG A 191 -8.11 11.41 -26.30
C ARG A 191 -6.98 11.60 -25.27
N SER A 192 -5.86 12.14 -25.73
CA SER A 192 -4.64 12.24 -24.92
C SER A 192 -4.82 13.01 -23.60
N ASP A 193 -5.67 14.04 -23.60
CA ASP A 193 -5.95 14.93 -22.48
C ASP A 193 -7.13 14.48 -21.59
N GLN A 194 -7.92 13.52 -22.07
CA GLN A 194 -9.15 13.03 -21.44
C GLN A 194 -8.85 11.93 -20.43
N GLN A 195 -9.62 11.92 -19.32
CA GLN A 195 -9.56 10.85 -18.34
C GLN A 195 -10.04 9.52 -18.95
N VAL A 196 -9.29 8.45 -18.69
CA VAL A 196 -9.63 7.11 -19.20
C VAL A 196 -10.92 6.60 -18.57
N PHE A 197 -11.13 6.87 -17.28
CA PHE A 197 -12.33 6.47 -16.53
C PHE A 197 -13.05 7.69 -15.98
N SER A 198 -14.38 7.70 -16.08
CA SER A 198 -15.21 8.75 -15.51
C SER A 198 -15.22 8.70 -13.97
N ALA A 199 -15.62 9.81 -13.35
CA ALA A 199 -15.83 9.84 -11.90
C ALA A 199 -16.86 8.79 -11.44
N GLU A 200 -17.87 8.52 -12.28
CA GLU A 200 -18.92 7.56 -12.01
C GLU A 200 -18.42 6.11 -12.13
N GLU A 201 -17.60 5.79 -13.14
CA GLU A 201 -16.91 4.49 -13.23
C GLU A 201 -16.03 4.25 -12.00
N MET A 202 -15.38 5.30 -11.47
CA MET A 202 -14.50 5.20 -10.31
C MET A 202 -15.22 5.17 -8.95
N ALA A 203 -16.50 5.55 -8.92
CA ALA A 203 -17.36 5.53 -7.73
C ALA A 203 -17.91 4.11 -7.44
N ASN A 204 -17.00 3.14 -7.35
CA ASN A 204 -17.31 1.73 -7.07
C ASN A 204 -16.53 1.22 -5.85
N CYS A 205 -16.97 0.08 -5.32
CA CYS A 205 -16.40 -0.64 -4.19
C CYS A 205 -15.52 -1.83 -4.62
N ILE A 206 -15.20 -1.99 -5.91
CA ILE A 206 -14.38 -3.10 -6.42
C ILE A 206 -13.01 -3.14 -5.72
N ASP A 207 -12.53 -4.34 -5.41
CA ASP A 207 -11.22 -4.50 -4.81
C ASP A 207 -10.07 -4.49 -5.84
N LEU A 208 -9.77 -3.29 -6.32
CA LEU A 208 -8.67 -3.05 -7.26
C LEU A 208 -7.29 -3.33 -6.66
N HIS A 209 -7.17 -3.43 -5.33
CA HIS A 209 -5.89 -3.73 -4.68
C HIS A 209 -5.57 -5.22 -4.76
N SER A 210 -6.56 -6.09 -4.62
CA SER A 210 -6.39 -7.52 -4.85
C SER A 210 -5.98 -7.83 -6.30
N MET A 211 -6.60 -7.16 -7.28
CA MET A 211 -6.19 -7.27 -8.69
C MET A 211 -4.74 -6.82 -8.92
N ARG A 212 -4.29 -5.76 -8.24
CA ARG A 212 -2.86 -5.35 -8.27
C ARG A 212 -1.94 -6.44 -7.71
N ALA A 213 -2.38 -7.18 -6.69
CA ALA A 213 -1.60 -8.27 -6.13
C ALA A 213 -1.58 -9.50 -7.04
N GLU A 214 -2.68 -9.80 -7.72
CA GLU A 214 -2.75 -10.85 -8.75
C GLU A 214 -1.79 -10.56 -9.89
N LEU A 215 -1.85 -9.38 -10.50
CA LEU A 215 -0.92 -8.99 -11.57
C LEU A 215 0.55 -9.04 -11.10
N ALA A 216 0.84 -8.69 -9.85
CA ALA A 216 2.19 -8.79 -9.31
C ALA A 216 2.70 -10.24 -9.21
N ARG A 217 1.80 -11.21 -8.97
CA ARG A 217 2.15 -12.64 -8.99
C ARG A 217 2.37 -13.12 -10.41
N ASP A 218 1.51 -12.73 -11.36
CA ASP A 218 1.69 -13.07 -12.77
C ASP A 218 3.00 -12.49 -13.31
N ALA A 219 3.32 -11.25 -12.95
CA ALA A 219 4.59 -10.63 -13.28
C ALA A 219 5.77 -11.38 -12.66
N TYR A 220 5.65 -11.85 -11.41
CA TYR A 220 6.69 -12.65 -10.78
C TYR A 220 6.93 -13.95 -11.57
N VAL A 221 5.87 -14.69 -11.89
CA VAL A 221 5.95 -15.92 -12.69
C VAL A 221 6.58 -15.64 -14.05
N TYR A 222 6.18 -14.55 -14.71
CA TYR A 222 6.78 -14.10 -15.97
C TYR A 222 8.29 -13.89 -15.86
N TYR A 223 8.77 -13.08 -14.89
CA TYR A 223 10.21 -12.84 -14.75
C TYR A 223 10.97 -14.08 -14.30
N ALA A 224 10.42 -14.88 -13.38
CA ALA A 224 11.07 -16.07 -12.87
C ALA A 224 11.24 -17.14 -13.96
N ASN A 225 10.21 -17.36 -14.79
CA ASN A 225 10.28 -18.30 -15.90
C ASN A 225 11.36 -17.87 -16.92
N ARG A 226 11.36 -16.60 -17.32
CA ARG A 226 12.37 -16.09 -18.27
C ARG A 226 13.79 -16.19 -17.71
N LEU A 227 13.98 -15.96 -16.41
CA LEU A 227 15.29 -16.15 -15.76
C LEU A 227 15.78 -17.60 -15.75
N GLN A 228 14.87 -18.57 -15.82
CA GLN A 228 15.19 -19.99 -15.87
C GLN A 228 15.40 -20.49 -17.31
N THR A 229 14.68 -19.94 -18.27
CA THR A 229 14.57 -20.49 -19.63
C THR A 229 15.33 -19.71 -20.70
N GLU A 230 15.64 -18.43 -20.48
CA GLU A 230 16.29 -17.58 -21.48
C GLU A 230 17.75 -17.29 -21.09
N PRO A 231 18.73 -17.86 -21.83
CA PRO A 231 20.14 -17.52 -21.65
C PRO A 231 20.40 -16.02 -21.80
N GLY A 232 21.20 -15.45 -20.91
CA GLY A 232 21.55 -14.01 -20.93
C GLY A 232 20.48 -13.06 -20.38
N TYR A 233 19.24 -13.51 -20.18
CA TYR A 233 18.17 -12.63 -19.69
C TYR A 233 18.45 -12.06 -18.29
N ARG A 234 19.20 -12.79 -17.45
CA ARG A 234 19.61 -12.31 -16.13
C ARG A 234 20.38 -11.00 -16.21
N ASP A 235 21.35 -10.89 -17.12
CA ASP A 235 22.18 -9.70 -17.24
C ASP A 235 21.44 -8.57 -17.97
N GLN A 236 20.59 -8.91 -18.94
CA GLN A 236 19.64 -7.97 -19.52
C GLN A 236 18.77 -7.32 -18.43
N LEU A 237 18.06 -8.13 -17.63
CA LEU A 237 17.14 -7.65 -16.60
C LEU A 237 17.84 -6.79 -15.54
N ARG A 238 19.10 -7.13 -15.20
CA ARG A 238 19.93 -6.29 -14.33
C ARG A 238 20.21 -4.93 -14.96
N GLY A 239 20.61 -4.90 -16.22
CA GLY A 239 20.84 -3.66 -16.97
C GLY A 239 19.60 -2.77 -17.03
N GLU A 240 18.44 -3.36 -17.34
CA GLU A 240 17.16 -2.63 -17.39
C GLU A 240 16.80 -2.02 -16.02
N LEU A 241 16.99 -2.78 -14.94
CA LEU A 241 16.74 -2.32 -13.56
C LEU A 241 17.68 -1.18 -13.15
N GLN A 242 18.94 -1.20 -13.61
CA GLN A 242 19.91 -0.13 -13.38
C GLN A 242 19.56 1.14 -14.17
N ARG A 243 19.24 1.03 -15.45
CA ARG A 243 18.79 2.16 -16.27
C ARG A 243 17.51 2.78 -15.73
N ARG A 244 16.58 1.93 -15.27
CA ARG A 244 15.36 2.37 -14.57
C ARG A 244 15.68 3.14 -13.29
N TRP A 245 16.68 2.73 -12.52
CA TRP A 245 17.13 3.47 -11.35
C TRP A 245 17.69 4.84 -11.72
N GLN A 246 18.59 4.90 -12.71
CA GLN A 246 19.26 6.13 -13.15
C GLN A 246 18.29 7.17 -13.71
N SER A 247 17.29 6.72 -14.47
CA SER A 247 16.28 7.61 -15.08
C SER A 247 15.21 8.11 -14.12
N CYS A 248 15.11 7.57 -12.92
CA CYS A 248 14.20 8.07 -11.89
C CYS A 248 14.75 9.37 -11.27
N GLN A 249 14.70 10.47 -12.04
CA GLN A 249 15.26 11.79 -11.72
C GLN A 249 14.75 12.40 -10.39
N ASN A 250 13.58 11.96 -9.90
CA ASN A 250 12.94 12.49 -8.68
C ASN A 250 13.35 11.80 -7.38
N GLN A 251 14.49 11.13 -7.38
CA GLN A 251 14.99 10.50 -6.18
C GLN A 251 16.34 11.08 -5.80
N ARG A 252 16.29 11.99 -4.81
CA ARG A 252 17.37 12.25 -3.84
C ARG A 252 17.67 10.95 -3.06
N ARG A 253 18.01 9.86 -3.75
CA ARG A 253 18.33 8.57 -3.15
C ARG A 253 19.78 8.65 -2.69
N SER A 254 19.97 8.54 -1.38
CA SER A 254 21.31 8.50 -0.80
C SER A 254 22.13 7.35 -1.40
N GLY A 255 23.46 7.47 -1.36
CA GLY A 255 24.35 6.38 -1.75
C GLY A 255 23.99 5.05 -1.05
N ALA A 256 23.55 5.11 0.20
CA ALA A 256 23.09 3.93 0.95
C ALA A 256 21.84 3.24 0.37
N ALA A 257 20.95 3.99 -0.31
CA ALA A 257 19.81 3.39 -1.02
C ALA A 257 20.27 2.64 -2.27
N TRP A 258 21.20 3.23 -3.03
CA TRP A 258 21.81 2.60 -4.20
C TRP A 258 22.60 1.34 -3.84
N GLN A 259 23.41 1.38 -2.78
CA GLN A 259 24.18 0.22 -2.33
C GLN A 259 23.28 -0.94 -1.92
N ARG A 260 22.17 -0.66 -1.22
CA ARG A 260 21.14 -1.67 -0.93
C ARG A 260 20.57 -2.27 -2.22
N PHE A 261 20.13 -1.42 -3.14
CA PHE A 261 19.55 -1.88 -4.40
C PHE A 261 20.53 -2.75 -5.22
N ARG A 262 21.79 -2.33 -5.35
CA ARG A 262 22.84 -3.14 -6.00
C ARG A 262 23.03 -4.49 -5.32
N ARG A 263 23.09 -4.53 -4.00
CA ARG A 263 23.22 -5.78 -3.26
C ARG A 263 22.06 -6.74 -3.55
N GLU A 264 20.83 -6.23 -3.59
CA GLU A 264 19.68 -7.05 -3.96
C GLU A 264 19.76 -7.57 -5.41
N LEU A 265 20.28 -6.75 -6.33
CA LEU A 265 20.34 -7.04 -7.77
C LEU A 265 21.36 -8.15 -8.12
N TYR A 266 22.47 -8.20 -7.40
CA TYR A 266 23.58 -9.12 -7.68
C TYR A 266 23.64 -10.32 -6.74
N SER A 267 22.82 -10.33 -5.68
CA SER A 267 22.71 -11.49 -4.78
C SER A 267 22.27 -12.73 -5.55
N GLN A 268 23.02 -13.82 -5.37
CA GLN A 268 22.67 -15.13 -5.93
C GLN A 268 21.73 -15.91 -5.00
N GLU A 269 21.65 -15.51 -3.74
CA GLU A 269 20.73 -16.11 -2.77
C GLU A 269 19.28 -15.72 -3.04
N PRO A 270 18.34 -16.69 -2.94
CA PRO A 270 16.92 -16.40 -3.02
C PRO A 270 16.49 -15.46 -1.89
N TYR A 271 15.38 -14.76 -2.09
CA TYR A 271 14.73 -14.01 -1.04
C TYR A 271 13.90 -14.94 -0.17
N LYS A 272 14.27 -15.06 1.10
CA LYS A 272 13.59 -15.94 2.07
C LYS A 272 12.63 -15.13 2.95
N LEU A 273 11.36 -15.54 3.00
CA LEU A 273 10.41 -15.03 3.99
C LEU A 273 10.91 -15.37 5.40
N ARG A 274 10.60 -14.51 6.37
CA ARG A 274 11.04 -14.64 7.77
C ARG A 274 9.88 -14.50 8.75
N GLY A 275 10.03 -15.11 9.92
CA GLY A 275 9.09 -15.03 11.04
C GLY A 275 7.66 -15.39 10.64
N ALA A 276 6.70 -14.65 11.19
CA ALA A 276 5.27 -14.89 10.99
C ALA A 276 4.84 -14.90 9.51
N ASN A 277 5.53 -14.14 8.65
CA ASN A 277 5.22 -14.11 7.21
C ASN A 277 5.58 -15.43 6.51
N ARG A 278 6.68 -16.08 6.94
CA ARG A 278 7.07 -17.41 6.43
C ARG A 278 6.04 -18.45 6.84
N GLN A 279 5.64 -18.45 8.10
CA GLN A 279 4.63 -19.37 8.61
C GLN A 279 3.28 -19.18 7.91
N ALA A 280 2.85 -17.92 7.74
CA ALA A 280 1.60 -17.60 7.08
C ALA A 280 1.60 -18.01 5.59
N ALA A 281 2.72 -17.88 4.89
CA ALA A 281 2.85 -18.36 3.51
C ALA A 281 2.80 -19.90 3.45
N ALA A 282 3.55 -20.58 4.32
CA ALA A 282 3.56 -22.04 4.41
C ALA A 282 2.16 -22.62 4.71
N ASN A 283 1.45 -22.06 5.70
CA ASN A 283 0.09 -22.46 6.06
C ASN A 283 -0.92 -22.28 4.92
N ARG A 284 -0.61 -21.42 3.94
CA ARG A 284 -1.46 -21.15 2.76
C ARG A 284 -1.00 -21.91 1.52
N GLY A 285 -0.01 -22.80 1.64
CA GLY A 285 0.59 -23.50 0.50
C GLY A 285 1.30 -22.57 -0.49
N ARG A 286 1.78 -21.41 -0.03
CA ARG A 286 2.50 -20.43 -0.86
C ARG A 286 4.01 -20.58 -0.73
N PRO A 287 4.78 -20.18 -1.77
CA PRO A 287 6.24 -20.19 -1.71
C PRO A 287 6.76 -19.36 -0.53
N VAL A 288 7.78 -19.90 0.15
CA VAL A 288 8.50 -19.21 1.23
C VAL A 288 9.82 -18.60 0.78
N GLU A 289 10.24 -18.92 -0.45
CA GLU A 289 11.43 -18.39 -1.10
C GLU A 289 11.07 -17.93 -2.52
N TYR A 290 11.75 -16.88 -2.98
CA TYR A 290 11.51 -16.26 -4.28
C TYR A 290 12.85 -15.93 -4.96
N ASP A 291 12.90 -15.99 -6.29
CA ASP A 291 14.03 -15.43 -7.04
C ASP A 291 14.07 -13.92 -6.80
N ARG A 292 15.22 -13.46 -6.31
CA ARG A 292 15.40 -12.09 -5.84
C ARG A 292 15.34 -11.06 -6.98
N LEU A 293 15.88 -11.42 -8.15
CA LEU A 293 15.93 -10.56 -9.32
C LEU A 293 14.54 -10.44 -9.95
N ALA A 294 13.81 -11.56 -10.09
CA ALA A 294 12.40 -11.55 -10.50
C ALA A 294 11.54 -10.68 -9.57
N MET A 295 11.72 -10.85 -8.26
CA MET A 295 10.97 -10.06 -7.28
C MET A 295 11.34 -8.57 -7.31
N MET A 296 12.61 -8.24 -7.61
CA MET A 296 13.01 -6.85 -7.82
C MET A 296 12.36 -6.26 -9.08
N ALA A 297 12.30 -7.01 -10.18
CA ALA A 297 11.61 -6.60 -11.39
C ALA A 297 10.13 -6.28 -11.13
N VAL A 298 9.42 -7.13 -10.39
CA VAL A 298 8.04 -6.85 -9.94
C VAL A 298 7.99 -5.58 -9.08
N SER A 299 8.88 -5.47 -8.09
CA SER A 299 8.91 -4.34 -7.15
C SER A 299 9.11 -2.99 -7.85
N VAL A 300 9.94 -2.97 -8.89
CA VAL A 300 10.31 -1.76 -9.63
C VAL A 300 9.31 -1.48 -10.74
N PHE A 301 9.11 -2.43 -11.65
CA PHE A 301 8.37 -2.22 -12.89
C PHE A 301 6.85 -2.30 -12.73
N HIS A 302 6.33 -3.02 -11.73
CA HIS A 302 4.88 -3.24 -11.58
C HIS A 302 4.33 -2.59 -10.31
N LEU A 303 5.16 -2.45 -9.28
CA LEU A 303 4.71 -1.95 -7.99
C LEU A 303 5.23 -0.56 -7.61
N SER A 304 6.36 -0.16 -8.20
CA SER A 304 7.11 1.06 -7.89
C SER A 304 7.44 1.21 -6.38
N HIS A 305 7.65 0.09 -5.68
CA HIS A 305 8.01 0.06 -4.25
C HIS A 305 9.52 0.09 -4.02
N TRP A 306 10.30 -0.51 -4.94
CA TRP A 306 11.77 -0.61 -4.84
C TRP A 306 12.27 -1.33 -3.58
N ARG A 307 11.42 -2.21 -3.04
CA ARG A 307 11.60 -2.87 -1.74
C ARG A 307 11.05 -4.28 -1.80
N LEU A 308 11.94 -5.23 -1.54
CA LEU A 308 11.63 -6.65 -1.58
C LEU A 308 10.73 -7.09 -0.43
N ASP A 309 10.95 -6.57 0.77
CA ASP A 309 10.15 -6.88 1.96
C ASP A 309 8.68 -6.47 1.80
N VAL A 310 8.43 -5.27 1.28
CA VAL A 310 7.07 -4.79 1.00
C VAL A 310 6.41 -5.62 -0.11
N THR A 311 7.16 -5.97 -1.15
CA THR A 311 6.68 -6.74 -2.31
C THR A 311 6.28 -8.15 -1.89
N ALA A 312 7.17 -8.83 -1.18
CA ALA A 312 6.94 -10.18 -0.69
C ALA A 312 5.70 -10.25 0.21
N VAL A 313 5.62 -9.41 1.25
CA VAL A 313 4.57 -9.52 2.28
C VAL A 313 3.19 -9.10 1.80
N ASN A 314 3.09 -8.07 0.95
CA ASN A 314 1.80 -7.50 0.58
C ASN A 314 1.25 -8.01 -0.75
N TYR A 315 2.09 -8.58 -1.62
CA TYR A 315 1.69 -8.93 -2.99
C TYR A 315 1.91 -10.42 -3.30
N LEU A 316 3.02 -11.03 -2.85
CA LEU A 316 3.35 -12.41 -3.23
C LEU A 316 2.91 -13.45 -2.18
N ALA A 317 3.22 -13.23 -0.91
CA ALA A 317 2.98 -14.13 0.23
C ALA A 317 1.52 -14.19 0.72
#